data_AF-A0A5N0HW98-F1
#
_entry.id   AF-A0A5N0HW98-F1
#
_cell.length_a   1.000
_cell.length_b   1.000
_cell.length_c   1.000
_cell.angle_alpha   90.00
_cell.angle_beta   90.00
_cell.angle_gamma   90.00
#
_symmetry.space_group_name_H-M   'P 1'
#
loop_
_entity.id
_entity.type
_entity.pdbx_description
1 polymer ?
#
loop_
_entity_poly.entity_id
_entity_poly.type
_entity_poly.pdbx_seq_one_letter_code
_entity_poly.pdbx_strand_id
1 'polypeptide(L)' 'MPQKLTPHFRDVQAHYDLSDDFFRLFLDPTQTYSCAYFERDD' A
#
# COMPACT_ATOMS: atom_id res chain seq x y z
N MET A 1 26.18 -19.89 -2.26
CA MET A 1 25.45 -18.92 -3.09
C MET A 1 24.06 -18.76 -2.47
N PRO A 2 23.63 -17.54 -2.08
CA PRO A 2 22.26 -17.35 -1.63
C PRO A 2 21.29 -17.67 -2.77
N GLN A 3 20.13 -18.24 -2.43
CA GLN A 3 19.11 -18.60 -3.41
C GLN A 3 18.49 -17.33 -4.00
N LYS A 4 18.35 -17.28 -5.33
CA LYS A 4 17.74 -16.15 -6.02
C LYS A 4 16.22 -16.27 -5.95
N LEU A 5 15.57 -15.43 -5.15
CA LEU A 5 14.12 -15.36 -5.06
C LEU A 5 13.55 -14.49 -6.18
N THR A 6 12.36 -14.84 -6.69
CA THR A 6 11.65 -14.06 -7.70
C THR A 6 10.44 -13.37 -7.08
N PRO A 7 10.23 -12.05 -7.28
CA PRO A 7 9.06 -11.35 -6.74
C PRO A 7 7.73 -11.73 -7.44
N HIS A 8 6.63 -11.60 -6.71
CA HIS A 8 5.26 -11.88 -7.20
C HIS A 8 4.56 -10.63 -7.74
N PHE A 9 5.05 -10.08 -8.84
CA PHE A 9 4.53 -8.82 -9.39
C PHE A 9 3.04 -8.84 -9.71
N ARG A 10 2.57 -9.87 -10.42
CA ARG A 10 1.16 -9.95 -10.88
C ARG A 10 0.15 -9.79 -9.75
N ASP A 11 0.40 -10.43 -8.62
CA ASP A 11 -0.55 -10.47 -7.52
C ASP A 11 -0.56 -9.15 -6.73
N VAL A 12 0.61 -8.51 -6.59
CA VAL A 12 0.76 -7.19 -5.93
C VAL A 12 0.17 -6.07 -6.78
N GLN A 13 0.50 -6.04 -8.07
CA GLN A 13 0.06 -4.99 -8.99
C GLN A 13 -1.46 -5.01 -9.20
N ALA A 14 -2.10 -6.18 -9.17
CA ALA A 14 -3.55 -6.28 -9.26
C ALA A 14 -4.29 -5.48 -8.17
N HIS A 15 -3.64 -5.21 -7.03
CA HIS A 15 -4.18 -4.38 -5.96
C HIS A 15 -3.66 -2.94 -6.03
N TYR A 16 -2.34 -2.74 -5.98
CA TYR A 16 -1.77 -1.40 -5.81
C TYR A 16 -1.72 -0.56 -7.09
N ASP A 17 -1.72 -1.18 -8.28
CA ASP A 17 -1.72 -0.48 -9.56
C ASP A 17 -3.15 -0.28 -10.11
N LEU A 18 -4.18 -0.34 -9.26
CA LEU A 18 -5.57 -0.12 -9.67
C LEU A 18 -5.78 1.30 -10.24
N SER A 19 -5.38 2.33 -9.48
CA SER A 19 -5.33 3.74 -9.88
C SER A 19 -4.98 4.59 -8.66
N ASP A 20 -3.97 5.44 -8.77
CA ASP A 20 -3.64 6.39 -7.69
C ASP A 20 -4.83 7.32 -7.36
N ASP A 21 -5.57 7.75 -8.38
CA ASP A 21 -6.72 8.65 -8.20
C ASP A 21 -7.85 7.96 -7.46
N PHE A 22 -8.04 6.66 -7.67
CA PHE A 22 -8.98 5.87 -6.90
C PHE A 22 -8.60 5.81 -5.42
N PHE A 23 -7.33 5.55 -5.10
CA PHE A 23 -6.86 5.48 -3.72
C PHE A 23 -6.91 6.83 -3.00
N ARG A 24 -6.67 7.95 -3.71
CA ARG A 24 -6.82 9.32 -3.18
C ARG A 24 -8.23 9.65 -2.68
N LEU A 25 -9.26 8.91 -3.10
CA LEU A 25 -10.63 9.15 -2.66
C LEU A 25 -10.87 8.80 -1.18
N PHE A 26 -10.06 7.92 -0.60
CA PHE A 26 -10.32 7.38 0.74
C PHE A 26 -9.10 7.24 1.65
N LEU A 27 -7.88 7.25 1.11
CA LEU A 27 -6.68 7.36 1.93
C LEU A 27 -6.55 8.79 2.46
N ASP A 28 -5.79 8.94 3.55
CA ASP A 28 -5.44 10.27 4.05
C ASP A 28 -4.51 11.00 3.04
N PRO A 29 -4.29 12.32 3.16
CA PRO A 29 -3.48 13.09 2.21
C PRO A 29 -2.04 12.58 2.02
N THR A 30 -1.49 11.84 2.98
CA THR A 30 -0.16 11.22 2.86
C THR A 30 -0.15 9.91 2.07
N GLN A 31 -1.33 9.40 1.70
CA GLN A 31 -1.53 8.12 1.02
C GLN A 31 -1.05 6.92 1.87
N THR A 32 -1.20 7.00 3.19
CA THR A 32 -0.78 5.90 4.08
C THR A 32 -1.75 4.73 3.95
N TYR A 33 -1.25 3.60 3.43
CA TYR A 33 -1.98 2.34 3.34
C TYR A 33 -1.44 1.34 4.36
N SER A 34 -1.57 1.69 5.63
CA SER A 34 -1.27 0.82 6.77
C SER A 34 -2.17 1.19 7.94
N CYS A 35 -2.11 0.43 9.03
CA CYS A 35 -2.90 0.74 10.22
C CYS A 35 -2.43 2.07 10.81
N ALA A 36 -3.36 3.01 10.98
CA ALA A 36 -3.08 4.25 11.69
C ALA A 36 -2.86 3.98 13.18
N TYR A 37 -2.14 4.90 13.83
CA TYR A 37 -1.96 4.94 15.27
C TYR A 37 -2.36 6.32 15.80
N PHE A 38 -3.45 6.37 16.55
CA PHE A 38 -3.95 7.59 17.18
C PHE A 38 -3.38 7.65 18.60
N GLU A 39 -2.22 8.30 18.74
CA GLU A 39 -1.50 8.40 20.04
C GLU A 39 -2.28 9.21 21.09
N ARG A 40 -3.10 10.14 20.63
CA ARG A 40 -3.94 10.98 21.48
C ARG A 40 -5.38 10.93 20.98
N ASP A 41 -6.31 11.01 21.93
CA ASP A 41 -7.76 10.95 21.69
C ASP A 41 -8.39 12.33 21.43
N ASP A 42 -7.63 13.41 21.56
CA ASP A 42 -8.08 14.81 21.48
C ASP A 42 -7.99 15.43 20.07
#